data_AF-A0A943JP05-F1
#
_entry.id   AF-A0A943JP05-F1
#
_cell.length_a   1.000
_cell.length_b   1.000
_cell.length_c   1.000
_cell.angle_alpha   90.00
_cell.angle_beta   90.00
_cell.angle_gamma   90.00
#
_symmetry.space_group_name_H-M   'P 1'
#
loop_
_entity.id
_entity.type
_entity.pdbx_description
1 polymer ?
#
loop_
_entity_poly.entity_id
_entity_poly.type
_entity_poly.pdbx_seq_one_letter_code
_entity_poly.pdbx_strand_id
1 'polypeptide(L)' 'MGYLDKKRIIQENNVDIFIDDNFKNCKEASNLGVRTLLMDSRLNKNLNDEKIKRVFSWNDIERDLI' A
#
# COMPACT_ATOMS: atom_id res chain seq x y z
N MET A 1 5.76 16.90 -16.39
CA MET A 1 6.02 17.40 -15.03
C MET A 1 5.45 16.39 -14.04
N GLY A 2 6.30 15.70 -13.27
CA GLY A 2 5.95 15.12 -11.97
C GLY A 2 5.17 13.80 -11.89
N TYR A 3 5.56 12.71 -12.56
CA TYR A 3 5.24 11.40 -11.98
C TYR A 3 6.30 11.14 -10.91
N LEU A 4 5.99 11.42 -9.65
CA LEU A 4 6.87 11.01 -8.55
C LEU A 4 6.90 9.48 -8.55
N ASP A 5 8.10 8.93 -8.73
CA ASP A 5 8.34 7.50 -8.64
C ASP A 5 8.22 7.07 -7.17
N LYS A 6 7.04 6.56 -6.79
CA LYS A 6 6.75 6.09 -5.43
C LYS A 6 7.77 5.05 -4.96
N LYS A 7 8.23 4.18 -5.87
CA LYS A 7 9.24 3.16 -5.56
C LYS A 7 10.52 3.80 -5.05
N ARG A 8 11.01 4.83 -5.75
CA ARG A 8 12.21 5.57 -5.36
C ARG A 8 12.05 6.23 -3.98
N ILE A 9 10.91 6.88 -3.73
CA ILE A 9 10.63 7.54 -2.44
C ILE A 9 10.62 6.53 -1.30
N ILE A 10 9.99 5.37 -1.50
CA ILE A 10 9.94 4.30 -0.50
C ILE A 10 11.36 3.88 -0.09
N GLN A 11 12.23 3.67 -1.07
CA GLN A 11 13.61 3.25 -0.83
C GLN A 11 14.46 4.36 -0.19
N GLU A 12 14.27 5.62 -0.58
CA GLU A 12 15.04 6.76 -0.06
C GLU A 12 14.65 7.16 1.37
N ASN A 13 13.42 6.85 1.82
CA ASN A 13 12.88 7.35 3.08
C ASN A 13 12.66 6.28 4.16
N ASN A 14 13.09 5.02 3.93
CA ASN A 14 12.88 3.91 4.87
C ASN A 14 11.42 3.80 5.34
N VAL A 15 10.47 3.82 4.39
CA VAL A 15 9.04 3.80 4.71
C VAL A 15 8.68 2.50 5.43
N ASP A 16 8.16 2.61 6.65
CA ASP A 16 7.69 1.46 7.44
C ASP A 16 6.37 0.89 6.91
N ILE A 17 5.42 1.79 6.59
CA ILE A 17 4.06 1.45 6.17
C ILE A 17 3.69 2.24 4.91
N PHE A 18 3.22 1.53 3.89
CA PHE A 18 2.71 2.10 2.65
C PHE A 18 1.20 1.84 2.51
N ILE A 19 0.43 2.88 2.18
CA ILE A 19 -1.04 2.81 2.05
C ILE A 19 -1.44 3.48 0.73
N ASP A 20 -2.13 2.75 -0.14
CA ASP A 20 -2.60 3.23 -1.45
C ASP A 20 -3.85 2.41 -1.85
N ASP A 21 -4.71 2.96 -2.70
CA ASP A 21 -5.85 2.23 -3.29
C ASP A 21 -5.49 1.59 -4.64
N ASN A 22 -4.33 1.96 -5.19
CA ASN A 22 -3.78 1.37 -6.39
C ASN A 22 -3.00 0.07 -6.08
N PHE A 23 -3.55 -1.05 -6.56
CA PHE A 23 -2.95 -2.37 -6.36
C PHE A 23 -1.52 -2.51 -6.92
N LYS A 24 -1.21 -1.87 -8.05
CA LYS A 24 0.13 -1.95 -8.65
C LYS A 24 1.17 -1.28 -7.76
N ASN A 25 0.88 -0.09 -7.25
CA ASN A 25 1.77 0.60 -6.31
C ASN A 25 1.97 -0.22 -5.03
N CYS A 26 0.87 -0.78 -4.48
CA CYS A 26 0.93 -1.65 -3.31
C CYS A 26 1.80 -2.88 -3.56
N LYS A 27 1.67 -3.53 -4.73
CA LYS A 27 2.47 -4.70 -5.07
C LYS A 27 3.95 -4.37 -5.27
N GLU A 28 4.26 -3.21 -5.81
CA GLU A 28 5.64 -2.73 -5.88
C GLU A 28 6.22 -2.46 -4.48
N ALA A 29 5.46 -1.80 -3.60
CA ALA A 29 5.85 -1.54 -2.21
C ALA A 29 6.05 -2.83 -1.40
N SER A 30 5.13 -3.80 -1.51
CA SER A 30 5.23 -5.07 -0.78
C SER A 30 6.41 -5.93 -1.26
N ASN A 31 6.75 -5.87 -2.56
CA ASN A 31 7.94 -6.52 -3.10
C ASN A 31 9.26 -5.85 -2.66
N LEU A 32 9.22 -4.59 -2.22
CA LEU A 32 10.35 -3.94 -1.55
C LEU A 32 10.46 -4.31 -0.07
N GLY A 33 9.53 -5.12 0.46
CA GLY A 33 9.52 -5.55 1.87
C GLY A 33 8.81 -4.58 2.83
N VAL A 34 8.09 -3.59 2.31
CA VAL A 34 7.36 -2.60 3.13
C VAL A 34 6.00 -3.15 3.55
N ARG A 35 5.61 -2.92 4.82
CA ARG A 35 4.27 -3.27 5.29
C ARG A 35 3.24 -2.49 4.47
N THR A 36 2.42 -3.20 3.72
CA THR A 36 1.55 -2.59 2.70
C THR A 36 0.08 -2.83 2.99
N LEU A 37 -0.69 -1.74 3.04
CA LEU A 37 -2.14 -1.75 3.21
C LEU A 37 -2.83 -1.28 1.91
N LEU A 38 -3.72 -2.10 1.37
CA LEU A 38 -4.55 -1.76 0.22
C LEU A 38 -5.91 -1.25 0.69
N MET A 39 -6.19 0.03 0.44
CA MET A 39 -7.52 0.58 0.70
C MET A 39 -8.53 0.02 -0.32
N ASP A 40 -9.63 -0.54 0.16
CA ASP A 40 -10.66 -1.11 -0.70
C ASP A 40 -11.27 -0.04 -1.60
N SER A 41 -11.38 -0.36 -2.88
CA SER A 41 -12.05 0.48 -3.87
C SER A 41 -12.78 -0.39 -4.89
N ARG A 42 -13.70 0.22 -5.62
CA ARG A 42 -14.42 -0.46 -6.72
C ARG A 42 -13.47 -1.04 -7.77
N LEU A 43 -12.30 -0.44 -7.96
CA LEU A 43 -11.34 -0.80 -8.99
C LEU A 43 -10.44 -1.98 -8.59
N ASN A 44 -10.30 -2.27 -7.29
CA ASN A 44 -9.35 -3.26 -6.79
C ASN A 44 -10.01 -4.48 -6.11
N LYS A 45 -11.35 -4.60 -6.14
CA LYS A 45 -12.11 -5.65 -5.42
C LYS A 45 -11.67 -7.09 -5.66
N ASN A 46 -11.20 -7.41 -6.86
CA ASN A 46 -10.81 -8.77 -7.25
C ASN A 46 -9.29 -8.97 -7.24
N LEU A 47 -8.52 -7.99 -6.77
CA LEU A 47 -7.07 -8.04 -6.74
C LEU A 47 -6.61 -8.36 -5.32
N ASN A 48 -6.02 -9.54 -5.12
CA ASN A 48 -5.54 -9.97 -3.81
C ASN A 48 -4.08 -10.41 -3.93
N ASP A 49 -3.35 -10.24 -2.84
CA ASP A 49 -1.96 -10.66 -2.71
C ASP A 49 -1.71 -11.00 -1.23
N GLU A 50 -1.06 -12.12 -0.98
CA GLU A 50 -0.80 -12.60 0.39
C GLU A 50 0.08 -11.65 1.21
N LYS A 51 0.89 -10.80 0.55
CA LYS A 51 1.77 -9.83 1.20
C LYS A 51 1.10 -8.48 1.48
N ILE A 52 -0.14 -8.29 1.02
CA ILE A 52 -0.83 -7.00 1.07
C ILE A 52 -2.10 -7.17 1.91
N LYS A 53 -2.19 -6.43 3.02
CA LYS A 53 -3.40 -6.44 3.86
C LYS A 53 -4.43 -5.50 3.26
N ARG A 54 -5.64 -5.99 2.99
CA ARG A 54 -6.76 -5.14 2.59
C ARG A 54 -7.41 -4.49 3.81
N VAL A 55 -7.71 -3.19 3.70
CA VAL A 55 -8.42 -2.38 4.70
C VAL A 55 -9.57 -1.64 4.04
N PHE A 56 -10.66 -1.38 4.76
CA PHE A 56 -11.87 -0.75 4.20
C PHE A 56 -12.09 0.67 4.70
N SER A 57 -11.31 1.11 5.69
CA SER A 57 -11.41 2.44 6.27
C SER A 57 -10.14 2.88 6.99
N TRP A 58 -10.03 4.17 7.30
CA TRP A 58 -8.99 4.69 8.19
C TRP A 58 -9.07 4.11 9.60
N ASN A 59 -10.26 3.76 10.08
CA ASN A 59 -10.43 3.10 11.37
C ASN A 59 -9.83 1.69 11.36
N ASP A 60 -9.89 0.97 10.24
CA ASP A 60 -9.24 -0.34 10.10
C ASP A 60 -7.72 -0.20 10.13
N ILE A 61 -7.20 0.89 9.55
CA ILE A 61 -5.77 1.23 9.60
C ILE A 61 -5.36 1.50 11.04
N GLU A 62 -6.07 2.38 11.75
CA GLU A 62 -5.77 2.70 13.16
C GLU A 62 -5.75 1.43 14.03
N ARG A 63 -6.74 0.55 13.88
CA ARG A 63 -6.81 -0.74 14.58
C ARG A 63 -5.71 -1.74 14.20
N ASP A 64 -5.08 -1.58 13.03
CA ASP A 64 -3.97 -2.42 12.59
C ASP A 64 -2.62 -1.93 13.14
N LEU A 65 -2.53 -0.66 13.53
CA LEU A 65 -1.30 -0.03 14.01
C LEU A 65 -1.16 -0.03 15.54
N ILE A 66 -2.27 -0.16 16.26
CA ILE A 66 -2.35 -0.24 17.73
C ILE A 66 -2.41 -1.70 18.16
#